data_AF-A0A914YEH7-F1
#
_entry.id   AF-A0A914YEH7-F1
#
_cell.length_a   1.000
_cell.length_b   1.000
_cell.length_c   1.000
_cell.angle_alpha   90.00
_cell.angle_beta   90.00
_cell.angle_gamma   90.00
#
_symmetry.space_group_name_H-M   'P 1'
#
loop_
_entity.id
_entity.type
_entity.pdbx_description
1 polymer ?
#
loop_
_entity_poly.entity_id
_entity_poly.type
_entity_poly.pdbx_seq_one_letter_code
_entity_poly.pdbx_strand_id
1 'polypeptide(L)'
;MGILKKVREFDASWNNLVNIKPEILKQMIELKYLDLSGNKINYVDAEQLQHLDQLEIYNIPATVANYNITQILHVLPPLKAIDVEIKEEELNNQLKMADVRLLRKVTIRGKNLKKINIGAFEKLRGYRLDLTITNTQIDTIPSLLFNTITTISFLKLSLPNNKIHSFNPFLHTKAPILNQHGTILDSLDLQGNPIICDCKILWLKQWIEYSVEHSTNWHEINEALDKTECDAMPGIQDSLLSVYGQNDIF
;
A
#
# COMPACT_ATOMS: atom_id res chain seq x y z
N MET A 1 26.34 30.27 9.46
CA MET A 1 25.00 30.14 10.05
C MET A 1 24.10 29.45 9.02
N GLY A 2 23.61 28.23 9.31
CA GLY A 2 22.80 27.41 8.39
C GLY A 2 23.20 25.94 8.43
N ILE A 3 23.05 25.29 9.59
CA ILE A 3 23.59 23.95 9.88
C ILE A 3 22.72 22.84 9.24
N LEU A 4 21.46 23.12 8.88
CA LEU A 4 20.49 22.09 8.50
C LEU A 4 20.19 21.99 6.99
N LYS A 5 20.87 22.75 6.12
CA LYS A 5 20.57 22.78 4.67
C LYS A 5 20.73 21.44 3.94
N LYS A 6 21.59 20.57 4.46
CA LYS A 6 21.88 19.24 3.89
C LYS A 6 21.03 18.12 4.48
N VAL A 7 20.13 18.43 5.41
CA VAL A 7 19.21 17.43 5.98
C VAL A 7 18.26 16.97 4.88
N ARG A 8 18.27 15.66 4.60
CA ARG A 8 17.41 15.02 3.60
C ARG A 8 16.33 14.16 4.22
N GLU A 9 16.54 13.72 5.44
CA GLU A 9 15.61 12.87 6.17
C GLU A 9 15.39 13.51 7.53
N PHE A 10 14.13 13.73 7.88
CA PHE A 10 13.76 14.26 9.18
C PHE A 10 12.68 13.38 9.78
N ASP A 11 13.10 12.62 10.79
CA ASP A 11 12.19 11.83 11.62
C ASP A 11 11.70 12.71 12.78
N ALA A 12 10.42 13.06 12.75
CA ALA A 12 9.73 13.78 13.81
C ALA A 12 8.65 12.90 14.46
N SER A 13 8.69 11.59 14.24
CA SER A 13 7.70 10.64 14.73
C SER A 13 7.63 10.59 16.26
N TRP A 14 6.49 10.12 16.78
CA TRP A 14 6.26 9.87 18.21
C TRP A 14 6.53 11.07 19.12
N ASN A 15 6.23 12.25 18.62
CA ASN A 15 6.27 13.50 19.37
C ASN A 15 4.83 13.99 19.69
N ASN A 16 4.72 15.23 20.17
CA ASN A 16 3.45 15.89 20.42
C ASN A 16 3.13 17.00 19.41
N LEU A 17 3.62 16.87 18.17
CA LEU A 17 3.39 17.86 17.14
C LEU A 17 1.92 17.90 16.76
N VAL A 18 1.35 19.10 16.70
CA VAL A 18 -0.03 19.32 16.25
C VAL A 18 -0.06 19.84 14.82
N ASN A 19 0.94 20.63 14.45
CA ASN A 19 1.05 21.27 13.15
C ASN A 19 2.50 21.26 12.68
N ILE A 20 2.71 21.15 11.37
CA ILE A 20 3.99 21.45 10.75
C ILE A 20 3.93 22.88 10.20
N LYS A 21 4.64 23.79 10.88
CA LYS A 21 4.76 25.19 10.47
C LYS A 21 6.01 25.40 9.62
N PRO A 22 6.02 26.37 8.69
CA PRO A 22 7.17 26.65 7.83
C PRO A 22 8.47 26.86 8.60
N GLU A 23 8.42 27.56 9.74
CA GLU A 23 9.60 27.88 10.56
C GLU A 23 10.36 26.65 11.07
N ILE A 24 9.70 25.49 11.23
CA ILE A 24 10.35 24.24 11.68
C ILE A 24 11.25 23.67 10.57
N LEU A 25 10.84 23.83 9.31
CA LEU A 25 11.48 23.20 8.15
C LEU A 25 12.24 24.19 7.26
N LYS A 26 12.16 25.48 7.54
CA LYS A 26 12.74 26.60 6.76
C LYS A 26 14.23 26.46 6.43
N GLN A 27 14.99 25.74 7.26
CA GLN A 27 16.42 25.50 7.02
C GLN A 27 16.71 24.19 6.28
N MET A 28 15.76 23.27 6.19
CA MET A 28 15.90 21.92 5.61
C MET A 28 15.52 21.91 4.12
N ILE A 29 16.16 22.76 3.33
CA ILE A 29 15.80 22.97 1.92
C ILE A 29 16.04 21.75 1.01
N GLU A 30 16.85 20.77 1.44
CA GLU A 30 17.07 19.51 0.70
C GLU A 30 16.21 18.36 1.24
N LEU A 31 15.21 18.61 2.10
CA LEU A 31 14.39 17.57 2.71
C LEU A 31 13.67 16.72 1.66
N LYS A 32 13.87 15.41 1.74
CA LYS A 32 13.31 14.38 0.86
C LYS A 32 12.36 13.43 1.57
N TYR A 33 12.62 13.12 2.84
CA TYR A 33 11.82 12.22 3.65
C TYR A 33 11.39 12.93 4.94
N LEU A 34 10.10 12.80 5.27
CA LEU A 34 9.53 13.33 6.50
C LEU A 34 8.64 12.27 7.17
N ASP A 35 8.94 11.94 8.41
CA ASP A 35 8.07 11.09 9.25
C ASP A 35 7.37 11.92 10.33
N LEU A 36 6.05 11.92 10.27
CA LEU A 36 5.14 12.59 11.21
C LEU A 36 4.29 11.59 12.00
N SER A 37 4.59 10.30 11.94
CA SER A 37 3.81 9.25 12.60
C SER A 37 3.76 9.43 14.11
N GLY A 38 2.72 8.93 14.77
CA GLY A 38 2.58 8.99 16.23
C GLY A 38 2.37 10.39 16.83
N ASN A 39 2.21 11.42 15.99
CA ASN A 39 1.94 12.79 16.42
C ASN A 39 0.44 13.11 16.44
N LYS A 40 0.09 14.34 16.82
CA LYS A 40 -1.28 14.88 16.83
C LYS A 40 -1.55 15.77 15.61
N ILE A 41 -0.91 15.46 14.48
CA ILE A 41 -0.97 16.29 13.27
C ILE A 41 -2.41 16.37 12.76
N ASN A 42 -2.92 17.58 12.61
CA ASN A 42 -4.16 17.84 11.87
C ASN A 42 -3.97 18.85 10.73
N TYR A 43 -2.81 19.50 10.66
CA TYR A 43 -2.48 20.48 9.64
C TYR A 43 -0.98 20.44 9.29
N VAL A 44 -0.69 20.55 7.99
CA VAL A 44 0.66 20.64 7.45
C VAL A 44 0.72 21.84 6.52
N ASP A 45 1.67 22.73 6.75
CA ASP A 45 2.00 23.79 5.81
C ASP A 45 3.10 23.29 4.86
N ALA A 46 2.81 23.31 3.56
CA ALA A 46 3.67 22.75 2.54
C ALA A 46 4.66 23.74 1.92
N GLU A 47 4.67 25.02 2.35
CA GLU A 47 5.54 26.05 1.75
C GLU A 47 7.01 25.63 1.71
N GLN A 48 7.49 24.92 2.74
CA GLN A 48 8.88 24.44 2.85
C GLN A 48 9.06 22.97 2.43
N LEU A 49 8.00 22.31 1.96
CA LEU A 49 8.00 20.90 1.56
C LEU A 49 8.15 20.69 0.06
N GLN A 50 8.43 21.73 -0.73
CA GLN A 50 8.46 21.69 -2.21
C GLN A 50 9.37 20.61 -2.84
N HIS A 51 10.35 20.10 -2.10
CA HIS A 51 11.27 19.06 -2.56
C HIS A 51 11.04 17.69 -1.91
N LEU A 52 10.02 17.56 -1.06
CA LEU A 52 9.70 16.32 -0.39
C LEU A 52 9.37 15.24 -1.42
N ASP A 53 9.99 14.07 -1.27
CA ASP A 53 9.77 12.91 -2.11
C ASP A 53 8.91 11.86 -1.38
N GLN A 54 9.01 11.78 -0.05
CA GLN A 54 8.31 10.79 0.79
C GLN A 54 7.74 11.40 2.07
N LEU A 55 6.51 11.02 2.40
CA LEU A 55 5.84 11.36 3.64
C LEU A 55 5.32 10.11 4.34
N GLU A 56 5.54 10.04 5.65
CA GLU A 56 4.89 9.08 6.54
C GLU A 56 4.05 9.80 7.58
N ILE A 57 2.78 9.43 7.71
CA ILE A 57 1.81 10.04 8.63
C ILE A 57 0.74 9.02 9.04
N TYR A 58 1.09 8.19 10.02
CA TYR A 58 0.22 7.15 10.58
C TYR A 58 0.30 7.10 12.11
N ASN A 59 -0.48 6.24 12.75
CA ASN A 59 -0.61 6.18 14.22
C ASN A 59 -1.06 7.51 14.85
N ILE A 60 -1.93 8.25 14.15
CA ILE A 60 -2.49 9.50 14.66
C ILE A 60 -3.51 9.17 15.77
N PRO A 61 -3.43 9.75 16.97
CA PRO A 61 -4.38 9.45 18.04
C PRO A 61 -5.83 9.75 17.64
N ALA A 62 -6.76 8.88 18.04
CA ALA A 62 -8.20 9.07 17.76
C ALA A 62 -8.77 10.36 18.38
N THR A 63 -8.09 10.95 19.36
CA THR A 63 -8.46 12.23 19.99
C THR A 63 -8.28 13.44 19.06
N VAL A 64 -7.62 13.28 17.91
CA VAL A 64 -7.40 14.35 16.93
C VAL A 64 -8.63 14.46 16.03
N ALA A 65 -9.64 15.21 16.49
CA ALA A 65 -10.94 15.32 15.80
C ALA A 65 -10.88 15.90 14.37
N ASN A 66 -9.85 16.71 14.07
CA ASN A 66 -9.72 17.41 12.78
C ASN A 66 -8.71 16.74 11.83
N TYR A 67 -8.26 15.52 12.12
CA TYR A 67 -7.39 14.82 11.19
C TYR A 67 -8.11 14.58 9.86
N ASN A 68 -7.58 15.13 8.77
CA ASN A 68 -8.12 14.95 7.43
C ASN A 68 -6.96 14.76 6.45
N ILE A 69 -6.72 13.51 6.08
CA ILE A 69 -5.62 13.17 5.18
C ILE A 69 -5.80 13.79 3.78
N THR A 70 -7.03 13.96 3.30
CA THR A 70 -7.30 14.58 1.99
C THR A 70 -6.79 16.01 1.93
N GLN A 71 -7.04 16.78 2.99
CA GLN A 71 -6.57 18.18 3.08
C GLN A 71 -5.05 18.26 3.22
N ILE A 72 -4.46 17.35 3.98
CA ILE A 72 -2.99 17.26 4.12
C ILE A 72 -2.36 16.93 2.76
N LEU A 73 -2.85 15.89 2.07
CA LEU A 73 -2.31 15.49 0.76
C LEU A 73 -2.54 16.53 -0.34
N HIS A 74 -3.57 17.36 -0.21
CA HIS A 74 -3.87 18.40 -1.20
C HIS A 74 -2.79 19.47 -1.31
N VAL A 75 -2.17 19.83 -0.19
CA VAL A 75 -1.19 20.93 -0.14
C VAL A 75 0.23 20.47 -0.45
N LEU A 76 0.51 19.16 -0.41
CA LEU A 76 1.84 18.59 -0.60
C LEU A 76 2.30 18.63 -2.07
N PRO A 77 3.62 18.67 -2.33
CA PRO A 77 4.15 18.53 -3.68
C PRO A 77 3.83 17.14 -4.28
N PRO A 78 4.11 16.91 -5.56
CA PRO A 78 4.04 15.56 -6.14
C PRO A 78 5.07 14.62 -5.49
N LEU A 79 4.60 13.83 -4.52
CA LEU A 79 5.40 12.84 -3.81
C LEU A 79 5.66 11.59 -4.67
N LYS A 80 6.75 10.90 -4.37
CA LYS A 80 7.09 9.57 -4.90
C LYS A 80 6.57 8.44 -4.03
N ALA A 81 6.50 8.65 -2.72
CA ALA A 81 6.03 7.66 -1.76
C ALA A 81 5.15 8.30 -0.67
N ILE A 82 4.07 7.62 -0.28
CA ILE A 82 3.27 7.98 0.89
C ILE A 82 3.01 6.75 1.76
N ASP A 83 3.02 6.94 3.08
CA ASP A 83 2.48 6.01 4.08
C ASP A 83 1.50 6.78 4.97
N VAL A 84 0.21 6.51 4.83
CA VAL A 84 -0.85 7.32 5.44
C VAL A 84 -1.86 6.46 6.18
N GLU A 85 -2.37 6.99 7.29
CA GLU A 85 -3.49 6.38 8.01
C GLU A 85 -4.84 6.95 7.55
N ILE A 86 -5.81 6.06 7.32
CA ILE A 86 -7.21 6.36 7.05
C ILE A 86 -7.99 6.09 8.32
N LYS A 87 -8.77 7.09 8.76
CA LYS A 87 -9.57 7.00 9.98
C LYS A 87 -11.00 6.55 9.71
N GLU A 88 -11.47 6.79 8.50
CA GLU A 88 -12.79 6.42 8.02
C GLU A 88 -12.92 4.90 7.81
N GLU A 89 -14.16 4.42 7.79
CA GLU A 89 -14.44 3.00 7.52
C GLU A 89 -14.26 2.60 6.05
N GLU A 90 -14.23 3.58 5.14
CA GLU A 90 -14.12 3.37 3.70
C GLU A 90 -13.04 4.26 3.09
N LEU A 91 -12.15 3.64 2.31
CA LEU A 91 -11.21 4.33 1.44
C LEU A 91 -11.95 4.68 0.15
N ASN A 92 -12.17 5.97 -0.07
CA ASN A 92 -12.85 6.53 -1.22
C ASN A 92 -12.02 7.65 -1.87
N ASN A 93 -12.30 8.91 -1.57
CA ASN A 93 -11.72 10.08 -2.19
C ASN A 93 -10.48 10.61 -1.46
N GLN A 94 -9.95 9.89 -0.47
CA GLN A 94 -8.86 10.39 0.37
C GLN A 94 -7.60 10.77 -0.42
N LEU A 95 -7.34 10.07 -1.54
CA LEU A 95 -6.22 10.36 -2.45
C LEU A 95 -6.59 11.30 -3.62
N LYS A 96 -7.87 11.68 -3.76
CA LYS A 96 -8.38 12.34 -4.97
C LYS A 96 -7.77 13.71 -5.20
N MET A 97 -7.41 14.43 -4.15
CA MET A 97 -6.83 15.78 -4.24
C MET A 97 -5.30 15.79 -4.26
N ALA A 98 -4.65 14.64 -4.07
CA ALA A 98 -3.20 14.52 -4.10
C ALA A 98 -2.66 14.65 -5.54
N ASP A 99 -1.48 15.25 -5.69
CA ASP A 99 -0.75 15.23 -6.96
C ASP A 99 0.03 13.91 -7.12
N VAL A 100 -0.61 12.94 -7.77
CA VAL A 100 -0.09 11.57 -7.91
C VAL A 100 0.84 11.37 -9.12
N ARG A 101 1.30 12.43 -9.80
CA ARG A 101 2.12 12.32 -11.04
C ARG A 101 3.40 11.51 -10.84
N LEU A 102 4.05 11.69 -9.70
CA LEU A 102 5.32 11.03 -9.36
C LEU A 102 5.14 9.83 -8.42
N LEU A 103 3.92 9.58 -7.94
CA LEU A 103 3.66 8.59 -6.89
C LEU A 103 3.86 7.18 -7.42
N ARG A 104 4.75 6.42 -6.79
CA ARG A 104 5.11 5.04 -7.15
C ARG A 104 4.97 4.06 -5.99
N LYS A 105 4.94 4.55 -4.75
CA LYS A 105 4.69 3.75 -3.55
C LYS A 105 3.57 4.35 -2.73
N VAL A 106 2.54 3.57 -2.44
CA VAL A 106 1.38 3.98 -1.67
C VAL A 106 1.14 2.96 -0.58
N THR A 107 1.33 3.35 0.67
CA THR A 107 0.97 2.54 1.83
C THR A 107 -0.23 3.16 2.52
N ILE A 108 -1.31 2.38 2.64
CA ILE A 108 -2.54 2.77 3.32
C ILE A 108 -2.69 1.91 4.57
N ARG A 109 -2.87 2.57 5.71
CA ARG A 109 -3.11 1.94 7.01
C ARG A 109 -4.43 2.40 7.58
N GLY A 110 -5.02 1.66 8.52
CA GLY A 110 -6.21 2.16 9.23
C GLY A 110 -6.99 1.07 9.93
N LYS A 111 -6.93 1.05 11.27
CA LYS A 111 -7.60 0.02 12.09
C LYS A 111 -9.13 0.01 11.96
N ASN A 112 -9.72 1.09 11.46
CA ASN A 112 -11.16 1.20 11.22
C ASN A 112 -11.56 0.94 9.77
N LEU A 113 -10.59 0.88 8.85
CA LEU A 113 -10.84 0.76 7.43
C LEU A 113 -11.36 -0.65 7.11
N LYS A 114 -12.57 -0.75 6.57
CA LYS A 114 -13.29 -2.00 6.30
C LYS A 114 -13.56 -2.21 4.81
N LYS A 115 -13.66 -1.12 4.04
CA LYS A 115 -14.08 -1.15 2.64
C LYS A 115 -13.16 -0.30 1.78
N ILE A 116 -13.03 -0.70 0.52
CA ILE A 116 -12.38 0.11 -0.51
C ILE A 116 -13.39 0.38 -1.61
N ASN A 117 -13.56 1.65 -1.93
CA ASN A 117 -14.35 2.08 -3.06
C ASN A 117 -13.64 1.75 -4.38
N ILE A 118 -14.39 1.36 -5.42
CA ILE A 118 -13.83 1.01 -6.73
C ILE A 118 -12.99 2.17 -7.31
N GLY A 119 -13.39 3.42 -7.08
CA GLY A 119 -12.68 4.61 -7.59
C GLY A 119 -11.51 5.08 -6.73
N ALA A 120 -11.18 4.39 -5.63
CA ALA A 120 -10.19 4.88 -4.65
C ALA A 120 -8.80 5.17 -5.24
N PHE A 121 -8.43 4.42 -6.29
CA PHE A 121 -7.12 4.49 -6.93
C PHE A 121 -7.18 4.96 -8.38
N GLU A 122 -8.32 5.52 -8.85
CA GLU A 122 -8.55 5.88 -10.26
C GLU A 122 -7.50 6.85 -10.83
N LYS A 123 -6.89 7.68 -9.98
CA LYS A 123 -5.88 8.66 -10.38
C LYS A 123 -4.47 8.10 -10.43
N LEU A 124 -4.21 6.96 -9.77
CA LEU A 124 -2.88 6.36 -9.73
C LEU A 124 -2.46 5.92 -11.14
N ARG A 125 -1.21 6.20 -11.47
CA ARG A 125 -0.66 6.03 -12.81
C ARG A 125 0.84 5.87 -12.79
N GLY A 126 1.38 5.24 -13.82
CA GLY A 126 2.81 5.11 -14.03
C GLY A 126 3.22 3.68 -14.37
N TYR A 127 4.46 3.50 -14.83
CA TYR A 127 4.93 2.21 -15.31
C TYR A 127 4.90 1.11 -14.24
N ARG A 128 5.32 1.43 -13.01
CA ARG A 128 5.28 0.52 -11.86
C ARG A 128 4.60 1.20 -10.66
N LEU A 129 3.78 0.46 -9.93
CA LEU A 129 3.18 0.89 -8.66
C LEU A 129 3.38 -0.19 -7.59
N ASP A 130 3.85 0.23 -6.42
CA ASP A 130 3.81 -0.52 -5.17
C ASP A 130 2.62 -0.02 -4.34
N LEU A 131 1.60 -0.86 -4.22
CA LEU A 131 0.40 -0.59 -3.42
C LEU A 131 0.38 -1.53 -2.22
N THR A 132 0.54 -0.95 -1.03
CA THR A 132 0.42 -1.64 0.24
C THR A 132 -0.85 -1.19 0.97
N ILE A 133 -1.66 -2.14 1.43
CA ILE A 133 -2.79 -1.88 2.34
C ILE A 133 -2.59 -2.78 3.55
N THR A 134 -2.40 -2.21 4.73
CA THR A 134 -1.99 -3.00 5.91
C THR A 134 -2.63 -2.54 7.21
N ASN A 135 -2.80 -3.47 8.15
CA ASN A 135 -3.34 -3.21 9.48
C ASN A 135 -4.76 -2.60 9.41
N THR A 136 -5.61 -3.23 8.59
CA THR A 136 -7.01 -2.82 8.41
C THR A 136 -7.98 -3.96 8.78
N GLN A 137 -9.28 -3.69 8.66
CA GLN A 137 -10.35 -4.67 8.80
C GLN A 137 -10.96 -5.05 7.44
N ILE A 138 -10.24 -4.80 6.33
CA ILE A 138 -10.71 -5.17 5.00
C ILE A 138 -10.70 -6.68 4.86
N ASP A 139 -11.86 -7.24 4.51
CA ASP A 139 -12.06 -8.67 4.26
C ASP A 139 -12.18 -9.02 2.77
N THR A 140 -12.49 -8.03 1.94
CA THR A 140 -12.76 -8.19 0.51
C THR A 140 -12.18 -7.03 -0.27
N ILE A 141 -11.47 -7.34 -1.36
CA ILE A 141 -11.02 -6.35 -2.35
C ILE A 141 -11.90 -6.49 -3.60
N PRO A 142 -12.67 -5.45 -3.99
CA PRO A 142 -13.48 -5.52 -5.20
C PRO A 142 -12.60 -5.75 -6.42
N SER A 143 -12.84 -6.81 -7.20
CA SER A 143 -12.06 -7.06 -8.42
C SER A 143 -12.16 -5.92 -9.44
N LEU A 144 -13.30 -5.21 -9.46
CA LEU A 144 -13.53 -4.02 -10.28
C LEU A 144 -12.56 -2.87 -9.99
N LEU A 145 -11.96 -2.82 -8.79
CA LEU A 145 -10.93 -1.85 -8.45
C LEU A 145 -9.72 -1.95 -9.39
N PHE A 146 -9.36 -3.17 -9.81
CA PHE A 146 -8.23 -3.36 -10.72
C PHE A 146 -8.55 -2.95 -12.17
N ASN A 147 -9.81 -2.68 -12.49
CA ASN A 147 -10.20 -2.09 -13.78
C ASN A 147 -9.97 -0.58 -13.82
N THR A 148 -9.78 0.08 -12.67
CA THR A 148 -9.56 1.54 -12.64
C THR A 148 -8.10 1.92 -12.82
N ILE A 149 -7.16 1.00 -12.60
CA ILE A 149 -5.70 1.21 -12.75
C ILE A 149 -5.22 0.99 -14.18
N THR A 150 -5.84 1.70 -15.13
CA THR A 150 -5.68 1.46 -16.58
C THR A 150 -4.31 1.78 -17.18
N THR A 151 -3.49 2.55 -16.46
CA THR A 151 -2.19 3.07 -16.96
C THR A 151 -0.99 2.45 -16.25
N ILE A 152 -1.23 1.44 -15.41
CA ILE A 152 -0.20 0.76 -14.63
C ILE A 152 0.20 -0.52 -15.36
N SER A 153 1.50 -0.67 -15.66
CA SER A 153 2.01 -1.86 -16.34
C SER A 153 2.40 -2.96 -15.35
N PHE A 154 3.01 -2.61 -14.22
CA PHE A 154 3.40 -3.57 -13.18
C PHE A 154 2.89 -3.13 -11.81
N LEU A 155 2.12 -4.00 -11.17
CA LEU A 155 1.58 -3.80 -9.84
C LEU A 155 2.26 -4.76 -8.85
N LYS A 156 2.96 -4.21 -7.85
CA LYS A 156 3.29 -4.92 -6.63
C LYS A 156 2.16 -4.67 -5.63
N LEU A 157 1.54 -5.73 -5.13
CA LEU A 157 0.39 -5.64 -4.23
C LEU A 157 0.72 -6.33 -2.91
N SER A 158 0.80 -5.56 -1.84
CA SER A 158 1.04 -6.07 -0.48
C SER A 158 -0.19 -5.77 0.37
N LEU A 159 -0.80 -6.81 0.94
CA LEU A 159 -2.02 -6.73 1.73
C LEU A 159 -1.86 -7.32 3.15
N PRO A 160 -0.75 -7.09 3.87
CA PRO A 160 -0.47 -7.82 5.09
C PRO A 160 -1.32 -7.32 6.26
N ASN A 161 -1.67 -8.23 7.16
CA ASN A 161 -2.39 -7.96 8.41
C ASN A 161 -3.76 -7.28 8.16
N ASN A 162 -4.56 -7.85 7.25
CA ASN A 162 -5.96 -7.47 7.06
C ASN A 162 -6.88 -8.64 7.49
N LYS A 163 -8.08 -8.75 6.93
CA LYS A 163 -9.08 -9.79 7.23
C LYS A 163 -9.50 -10.56 5.97
N ILE A 164 -8.63 -10.58 4.98
CA ILE A 164 -8.95 -11.16 3.66
C ILE A 164 -9.09 -12.67 3.79
N HIS A 165 -10.25 -13.19 3.37
CA HIS A 165 -10.50 -14.63 3.36
C HIS A 165 -10.25 -15.28 2.00
N SER A 166 -10.47 -14.53 0.92
CA SER A 166 -10.27 -15.01 -0.45
C SER A 166 -9.85 -13.83 -1.30
N PHE A 167 -8.88 -14.05 -2.19
CA PHE A 167 -8.36 -13.01 -3.06
C PHE A 167 -8.27 -13.51 -4.49
N ASN A 168 -8.88 -12.77 -5.43
CA ASN A 168 -8.67 -12.98 -6.86
C ASN A 168 -8.60 -11.60 -7.54
N PRO A 169 -7.42 -11.13 -7.95
CA PRO A 169 -7.24 -9.79 -8.48
C PRO A 169 -7.85 -9.62 -9.87
N PHE A 170 -7.78 -10.63 -10.75
CA PHE A 170 -8.19 -10.50 -12.15
C PHE A 170 -9.16 -11.61 -12.56
N LEU A 171 -10.25 -11.22 -13.25
CA LEU A 171 -11.29 -12.15 -13.68
C LEU A 171 -10.80 -13.19 -14.70
N HIS A 172 -9.70 -12.91 -15.40
CA HIS A 172 -9.06 -13.83 -16.34
C HIS A 172 -7.76 -14.37 -15.74
N THR A 173 -7.69 -15.68 -15.54
CA THR A 173 -6.60 -16.35 -14.83
C THR A 173 -5.62 -17.06 -15.76
N LYS A 174 -5.62 -16.78 -17.07
CA LYS A 174 -4.62 -17.36 -17.98
C LYS A 174 -3.32 -16.57 -17.88
N ALA A 175 -2.20 -17.26 -17.68
CA ALA A 175 -0.88 -16.64 -17.60
C ALA A 175 -0.50 -15.93 -18.92
N PRO A 176 0.19 -14.76 -18.87
CA PRO A 176 0.48 -13.97 -17.68
C PRO A 176 -0.82 -13.41 -17.07
N ILE A 177 -0.93 -13.45 -15.73
CA ILE A 177 -2.10 -12.95 -15.00
C ILE A 177 -2.17 -11.44 -15.21
N LEU A 178 -3.03 -11.03 -16.15
CA LEU A 178 -3.19 -9.67 -16.64
C LEU A 178 -4.63 -9.20 -16.39
N ASN A 179 -4.80 -7.93 -16.06
CA ASN A 179 -6.12 -7.31 -16.23
C ASN A 179 -6.39 -7.02 -17.73
N GLN A 180 -7.61 -6.59 -18.04
CA GLN A 180 -8.04 -6.23 -19.40
C GLN A 180 -7.28 -5.03 -20.01
N HIS A 181 -6.45 -4.34 -19.22
CA HIS A 181 -5.67 -3.16 -19.62
C HIS A 181 -4.17 -3.46 -19.74
N GLY A 182 -3.74 -4.71 -19.55
CA GLY A 182 -2.32 -5.11 -19.64
C GLY A 182 -1.50 -4.87 -18.37
N THR A 183 -2.13 -4.63 -17.22
CA THR A 183 -1.45 -4.58 -15.93
C THR A 183 -1.06 -5.99 -15.49
N ILE A 184 0.23 -6.19 -15.22
CA ILE A 184 0.82 -7.42 -14.66
C ILE A 184 0.82 -7.33 -13.14
N LEU A 185 0.35 -8.40 -12.48
CA LEU A 185 0.61 -8.60 -11.04
C LEU A 185 2.05 -9.12 -10.87
N ASP A 186 2.95 -8.23 -10.47
CA ASP A 186 4.41 -8.43 -10.39
C ASP A 186 4.85 -9.02 -9.04
N SER A 187 4.07 -8.76 -7.98
CA SER A 187 4.30 -9.31 -6.64
C SER A 187 2.99 -9.34 -5.86
N LEU A 188 2.85 -10.32 -4.97
CA LEU A 188 1.73 -10.48 -4.06
C LEU A 188 2.24 -10.85 -2.66
N ASP A 189 1.75 -10.14 -1.65
CA ASP A 189 1.93 -10.48 -0.25
C ASP A 189 0.57 -10.44 0.47
N LEU A 190 0.23 -11.54 1.14
CA LEU A 190 -1.04 -11.75 1.84
C LEU A 190 -0.83 -12.11 3.32
N GLN A 191 0.37 -11.90 3.86
CA GLN A 191 0.73 -12.34 5.21
C GLN A 191 -0.25 -11.84 6.28
N GLY A 192 -0.56 -12.66 7.28
CA GLY A 192 -1.39 -12.24 8.43
C GLY A 192 -2.87 -12.02 8.09
N ASN A 193 -3.35 -12.67 7.02
CA ASN A 193 -4.77 -12.75 6.66
C ASN A 193 -5.32 -14.17 6.91
N PRO A 194 -6.62 -14.31 7.26
CA PRO A 194 -7.29 -15.59 7.42
C PRO A 194 -7.68 -16.20 6.05
N ILE A 195 -6.68 -16.50 5.21
CA ILE A 195 -6.89 -16.94 3.82
C ILE A 195 -7.45 -18.36 3.77
N ILE A 196 -8.65 -18.53 3.23
CA ILE A 196 -9.26 -19.83 2.99
C ILE A 196 -8.67 -20.42 1.71
N CYS A 197 -7.87 -21.47 1.86
CA CYS A 197 -7.23 -22.16 0.75
C CYS A 197 -8.17 -23.18 0.10
N ASP A 198 -9.10 -22.68 -0.70
CA ASP A 198 -10.05 -23.48 -1.49
C ASP A 198 -9.82 -23.31 -3.00
N CYS A 199 -10.79 -23.77 -3.81
CA CYS A 199 -10.73 -23.68 -5.26
C CYS A 199 -10.83 -22.24 -5.80
N LYS A 200 -11.28 -21.26 -5.01
CA LYS A 200 -11.46 -19.86 -5.46
C LYS A 200 -10.13 -19.14 -5.62
N ILE A 201 -9.08 -19.57 -4.93
CA ILE A 201 -7.73 -19.00 -5.04
C ILE A 201 -6.78 -19.86 -5.89
N LEU A 202 -7.30 -20.85 -6.62
CA LEU A 202 -6.50 -21.76 -7.46
C LEU A 202 -5.67 -21.05 -8.55
N TRP A 203 -6.07 -19.83 -8.95
CA TRP A 203 -5.29 -18.99 -9.85
C TRP A 203 -3.86 -18.74 -9.34
N LEU A 204 -3.65 -18.81 -8.02
CA LEU A 204 -2.34 -18.60 -7.40
C LEU A 204 -1.31 -19.63 -7.87
N LYS A 205 -1.73 -20.89 -8.12
CA LYS A 205 -0.84 -21.92 -8.66
C LYS A 205 -0.25 -21.51 -10.01
N GLN A 206 -1.11 -21.11 -10.94
CA GLN A 206 -0.71 -20.66 -12.28
C GLN A 206 0.15 -19.39 -12.24
N TRP A 207 -0.13 -18.49 -11.29
CA TRP A 207 0.67 -17.30 -11.07
C TRP A 207 2.07 -17.64 -10.51
N ILE A 208 2.15 -18.56 -9.55
CA ILE A 208 3.42 -19.04 -8.99
C ILE A 208 4.28 -19.70 -10.07
N GLU A 209 3.72 -20.65 -10.83
CA GLU A 209 4.41 -21.33 -11.93
C GLU A 209 5.02 -20.32 -12.92
N TYR A 210 4.24 -19.33 -13.34
CA TYR A 210 4.72 -18.25 -14.21
C TYR A 210 5.83 -17.41 -13.55
N SER A 211 5.67 -17.09 -12.27
CA SER A 211 6.58 -16.21 -11.52
C SER A 211 7.94 -16.86 -11.26
N VAL A 212 7.99 -18.17 -11.03
CA VAL A 212 9.25 -18.93 -10.88
C VAL A 212 10.15 -18.76 -12.10
N GLU A 213 9.56 -18.78 -13.30
CA GLU A 213 10.30 -18.71 -14.56
C GLU A 213 10.64 -17.28 -15.00
N HIS A 214 9.76 -16.32 -14.72
CA HIS A 214 9.81 -14.99 -15.35
C HIS A 214 10.03 -13.82 -14.39
N SER A 215 9.88 -14.02 -13.07
CA SER A 215 10.01 -12.94 -12.10
C SER A 215 11.47 -12.68 -11.72
N THR A 216 11.90 -11.42 -11.79
CA THR A 216 13.21 -10.99 -11.27
C THR A 216 13.25 -10.88 -9.75
N ASN A 217 12.09 -10.90 -9.08
CA ASN A 217 11.92 -10.74 -7.63
C ASN A 217 11.30 -11.99 -6.98
N TRP A 218 11.51 -13.17 -7.58
CA TRP A 218 10.98 -14.44 -7.07
C TRP A 218 11.35 -14.70 -5.60
N HIS A 219 12.53 -14.27 -5.13
CA HIS A 219 12.92 -14.44 -3.73
C HIS A 219 11.95 -13.74 -2.76
N GLU A 220 11.55 -12.50 -3.04
CA GLU A 220 10.58 -11.75 -2.23
C GLU A 220 9.19 -12.41 -2.26
N ILE A 221 8.77 -12.87 -3.45
CA ILE A 221 7.47 -13.54 -3.65
C ILE A 221 7.44 -14.86 -2.87
N ASN A 222 8.50 -15.67 -3.00
CA ASN A 222 8.61 -16.96 -2.34
C ASN A 222 8.54 -16.81 -0.82
N GLU A 223 9.28 -15.84 -0.26
CA GLU A 223 9.27 -15.55 1.17
C GLU A 223 7.87 -15.11 1.66
N ALA A 224 7.19 -14.25 0.91
CA ALA A 224 5.84 -13.79 1.26
C ALA A 224 4.81 -14.93 1.23
N LEU A 225 4.88 -15.82 0.22
CA LEU A 225 3.99 -16.97 0.09
C LEU A 225 4.25 -18.03 1.16
N ASP A 226 5.50 -18.26 1.54
CA ASP A 226 5.87 -19.19 2.61
C ASP A 226 5.39 -18.71 3.98
N LYS A 227 5.42 -17.40 4.20
CA LYS A 227 4.93 -16.75 5.43
C LYS A 227 3.41 -16.55 5.46
N THR A 228 2.70 -16.80 4.37
CA THR A 228 1.24 -16.68 4.34
C THR A 228 0.61 -18.03 4.58
N GLU A 229 -0.08 -18.17 5.70
CA GLU A 229 -0.71 -19.42 6.13
C GLU A 229 -2.15 -19.52 5.62
N CYS A 230 -2.56 -20.74 5.28
CA CYS A 230 -3.96 -21.08 5.08
C CYS A 230 -4.70 -21.09 6.43
N ASP A 231 -5.87 -20.45 6.47
CA ASP A 231 -6.83 -20.56 7.57
C ASP A 231 -7.48 -21.95 7.50
N ALA A 232 -6.80 -22.93 8.09
CA ALA A 232 -7.21 -24.33 8.12
C ALA A 232 -7.97 -24.68 9.41
N MET A 233 -8.61 -25.85 9.43
CA MET A 233 -9.09 -26.46 10.68
C MET A 233 -7.91 -26.65 11.67
N PRO A 234 -8.15 -26.64 13.00
CA PRO A 234 -7.08 -26.73 13.98
C PRO A 234 -6.15 -27.94 13.75
N GLY A 235 -4.85 -27.69 13.51
CA GLY A 235 -3.81 -28.72 13.46
C GLY A 235 -3.10 -28.90 12.11
N ILE A 236 -3.49 -28.18 11.06
CA ILE A 236 -2.77 -28.13 9.77
C ILE A 236 -2.36 -26.68 9.54
N GLN A 237 -1.07 -26.42 9.36
CA GLN A 237 -0.54 -25.07 9.13
C GLN A 237 0.24 -25.09 7.82
N ASP A 238 -0.49 -25.15 6.72
CA ASP A 238 0.07 -25.15 5.37
C ASP A 238 0.21 -23.71 4.89
N SER A 239 1.39 -23.36 4.38
CA SER A 239 1.62 -22.08 3.71
C SER A 239 1.01 -22.07 2.31
N LEU A 240 0.71 -20.89 1.76
CA LEU A 240 0.29 -20.76 0.36
C LEU A 240 1.31 -21.39 -0.59
N LEU A 241 2.61 -21.26 -0.27
CA LEU A 241 3.66 -21.89 -1.05
C LEU A 241 3.57 -23.42 -0.99
N SER A 242 3.28 -24.01 0.17
CA SER A 242 3.15 -25.46 0.31
C SER A 242 1.91 -26.02 -0.42
N VAL A 243 0.79 -25.29 -0.43
CA VAL A 243 -0.47 -25.73 -1.07
C VAL A 243 -0.46 -25.52 -2.58
N TYR A 244 0.06 -24.38 -3.05
CA TYR A 244 -0.05 -23.97 -4.45
C TYR A 244 1.29 -23.90 -5.20
N GLY A 245 2.42 -23.99 -4.50
CA GLY A 245 3.76 -23.95 -5.09
C GLY A 245 4.36 -25.32 -5.43
N GLN A 246 3.69 -26.43 -5.08
CA GLN A 246 4.16 -27.75 -5.49
C GLN A 246 3.89 -27.99 -6.97
N ASN A 247 4.98 -28.12 -7.73
CA ASN A 247 4.99 -28.75 -9.03
C ASN A 247 4.70 -30.24 -8.81
N ASP A 248 3.43 -30.64 -8.85
CA ASP A 248 3.11 -32.01 -9.24
C ASP A 248 3.56 -32.20 -10.69
N ILE A 249 4.82 -32.55 -10.86
CA ILE A 249 5.34 -33.22 -12.04
C ILE A 249 4.77 -34.64 -11.97
N PHE A 250 3.61 -34.85 -12.59
CA PHE A 250 3.18 -36.17 -13.04
C PHE A 250 3.40 -36.27 -14.55
#